data_AF-A0A845ZI45-F1
#
_entry.id   AF-A0A845ZI45-F1
#
_cell.length_a   1.000
_cell.length_b   1.000
_cell.length_c   1.000
_cell.angle_alpha   90.00
_cell.angle_beta   90.00
_cell.angle_gamma   90.00
#
_symmetry.space_group_name_H-M   'P 1'
#
loop_
_entity.id
_entity.type
_entity.pdbx_description
1 polymer ?
#
loop_
_entity_poly.entity_id
_entity_poly.type
_entity_poly.pdbx_seq_one_letter_code
_entity_poly.pdbx_strand_id
1 'polypeptide(L)'
;MNPELIDSLSSQLGANGLPYAIPIHPNLVHLTLGLFIIGIAFDIVGVLFPLEKPVFKFLAIATTRSNLFDVGWYNMLASSIITFFTVAAGFYEIMLAKPSAELKSAWGLGAMDTMMWHGVGGVLLLAMIVGMTVWRGFQRYVWRNDKIQQVQWSYLAVALVIMFIMYVHGTLGAQLAAEFGVHNTADGLLQLGENPNAVLK
;
A
#
# COMPACT_ATOMS: atom_id res chain seq x y z
N MET A 1 -10.09 13.19 -25.64
CA MET A 1 -8.62 13.14 -25.75
C MET A 1 -8.24 13.15 -27.22
N ASN A 2 -7.16 13.82 -27.62
CA ASN A 2 -6.71 13.86 -29.01
C ASN A 2 -6.20 12.45 -29.43
N PRO A 3 -6.75 11.82 -30.47
CA PRO A 3 -6.30 10.50 -30.96
C PRO A 3 -4.80 10.43 -31.26
N GLU A 4 -4.22 11.51 -31.79
CA GLU A 4 -2.80 11.59 -32.12
C GLU A 4 -1.90 11.52 -30.87
N LEU A 5 -2.37 12.05 -29.74
CA LEU A 5 -1.65 12.00 -28.48
C LEU A 5 -1.65 10.56 -27.90
N ILE A 6 -2.74 9.81 -28.09
CA ILE A 6 -2.85 8.41 -27.67
C ILE A 6 -1.93 7.52 -28.52
N ASP A 7 -1.86 7.76 -29.84
CA ASP A 7 -0.97 7.01 -30.74
C ASP A 7 0.52 7.31 -30.50
N SER A 8 0.85 8.58 -30.20
CA SER A 8 2.21 8.93 -29.81
C SER A 8 2.62 8.32 -28.46
N LEU A 9 1.68 8.14 -27.53
CA LEU A 9 1.96 7.50 -26.25
C LEU A 9 2.05 5.98 -26.40
N SER A 10 1.14 5.37 -27.17
CA SER A 10 1.09 3.91 -27.37
C SER A 10 2.37 3.36 -27.99
N SER A 11 2.96 4.10 -28.94
CA SER A 11 4.24 3.76 -29.57
C SER A 11 5.45 3.83 -28.63
N GLN A 12 5.30 4.42 -27.43
CA GLN A 12 6.34 4.52 -26.40
C GLN A 12 6.14 3.55 -25.23
N LEU A 13 5.05 2.78 -25.22
CA LEU A 13 4.78 1.82 -24.14
C LEU A 13 5.56 0.53 -24.36
N GLY A 14 6.10 -0.03 -23.28
CA GLY A 14 6.71 -1.35 -23.24
C GLY A 14 5.66 -2.46 -23.27
N ALA A 15 6.13 -3.71 -23.22
CA ALA A 15 5.27 -4.91 -23.28
C ALA A 15 4.25 -5.00 -22.12
N ASN A 16 4.48 -4.29 -21.02
CA ASN A 16 3.56 -4.18 -19.88
C ASN A 16 2.52 -3.05 -20.04
N GLY A 17 2.52 -2.32 -21.15
CA GLY A 17 1.64 -1.18 -21.37
C GLY A 17 2.03 0.09 -20.59
N LEU A 18 3.27 0.18 -20.10
CA LEU A 18 3.80 1.34 -19.36
C LEU A 18 5.05 1.90 -20.06
N PRO A 19 5.39 3.19 -19.88
CA PRO A 19 6.62 3.78 -20.42
C PRO A 19 7.89 3.37 -19.65
N TYR A 20 7.76 2.44 -18.69
CA TYR A 20 8.83 1.91 -17.86
C TYR A 20 8.63 0.41 -17.64
N ALA A 21 9.73 -0.32 -17.47
CA ALA A 21 9.71 -1.78 -17.43
C ALA A 21 9.06 -2.36 -16.16
N ILE A 22 9.20 -1.69 -15.02
CA ILE A 22 8.74 -2.19 -13.72
C ILE A 22 7.62 -1.28 -13.19
N PRO A 23 6.39 -1.80 -12.98
CA PRO A 23 5.30 -1.06 -12.37
C PRO A 23 5.73 -0.35 -11.08
N ILE A 24 5.49 0.94 -10.99
CA ILE A 24 5.91 1.76 -9.84
C ILE A 24 4.88 1.63 -8.73
N HIS A 25 3.59 1.59 -9.07
CA HIS A 25 2.52 1.55 -8.08
C HIS A 25 2.66 0.38 -7.10
N PRO A 26 2.82 -0.90 -7.52
CA PRO A 26 2.96 -2.01 -6.59
C PRO A 26 4.16 -1.86 -5.65
N ASN A 27 5.29 -1.31 -6.12
CA ASN A 27 6.45 -1.05 -5.27
C ASN A 27 6.15 0.00 -4.18
N LEU A 28 5.47 1.08 -4.56
CA LEU A 28 5.02 2.10 -3.61
C LEU A 28 3.95 1.58 -2.65
N VAL A 29 3.09 0.65 -3.08
CA VAL A 29 2.15 -0.05 -2.19
C VAL A 29 2.91 -0.81 -1.09
N HIS A 30 3.90 -1.63 -1.45
CA HIS A 30 4.70 -2.36 -0.46
C HIS A 30 5.41 -1.43 0.53
N LEU A 31 5.97 -0.32 0.04
CA LEU A 31 6.60 0.68 0.89
C LEU A 31 5.59 1.35 1.83
N THR A 32 4.44 1.78 1.31
CA THR A 32 3.35 2.40 2.10
C THR A 32 2.86 1.46 3.20
N LEU A 33 2.58 0.21 2.86
CA LEU A 33 2.11 -0.83 3.79
C LEU A 33 3.19 -1.15 4.83
N GLY A 34 4.43 -1.35 4.40
CA GLY A 34 5.55 -1.62 5.30
C GLY A 34 5.74 -0.52 6.33
N LEU A 35 5.76 0.75 5.88
CA LEU A 35 5.85 1.90 6.77
C LEU A 35 4.65 2.00 7.72
N PHE A 36 3.43 1.80 7.25
CA PHE A 36 2.24 1.84 8.12
C PHE A 36 2.29 0.75 9.19
N ILE A 37 2.55 -0.50 8.79
CA ILE A 37 2.58 -1.67 9.67
C ILE A 37 3.71 -1.53 10.70
N ILE A 38 4.91 -1.14 10.28
CA ILE A 38 6.03 -0.87 11.20
C ILE A 38 5.66 0.24 12.17
N GLY A 39 5.05 1.33 11.67
CA GLY A 39 4.60 2.44 12.51
C GLY A 39 3.69 1.97 13.65
N ILE A 40 2.67 1.20 13.32
CA ILE A 40 1.70 0.68 14.30
C ILE A 40 2.32 -0.40 15.20
N ALA A 41 3.16 -1.29 14.66
CA ALA A 41 3.84 -2.30 15.46
C ALA A 41 4.69 -1.67 16.56
N PHE A 42 5.48 -0.65 16.23
CA PHE A 42 6.28 0.07 17.23
C PHE A 42 5.43 0.84 18.25
N ASP A 43 4.25 1.31 17.86
CA ASP A 43 3.30 1.89 18.82
C ASP A 43 2.74 0.85 19.79
N ILE A 44 2.42 -0.35 19.31
CA ILE A 44 1.96 -1.47 20.13
C ILE A 44 3.04 -1.87 21.12
N VAL A 45 4.27 -2.11 20.65
CA VAL A 45 5.46 -2.40 21.48
C VAL A 45 5.68 -1.27 22.49
N GLY A 46 5.58 -0.02 22.06
CA GLY A 46 5.65 1.15 22.95
C GLY A 46 4.55 1.15 24.02
N VAL A 47 3.32 0.76 23.70
CA VAL A 47 2.22 0.64 24.68
C VAL A 47 2.47 -0.52 25.65
N LEU A 48 2.91 -1.68 25.14
CA LEU A 48 3.17 -2.92 25.88
C LEU A 48 4.55 -2.98 26.56
N PHE A 49 5.36 -1.92 26.43
CA PHE A 49 6.73 -1.85 26.94
C PHE A 49 6.94 -2.38 28.37
N PRO A 50 6.04 -2.14 29.36
CA PRO A 50 6.20 -2.72 30.70
C PRO A 50 6.27 -4.26 30.71
N LEU A 51 5.61 -4.93 29.78
CA LEU A 51 5.59 -6.39 29.63
C LEU A 51 6.82 -6.91 28.86
N GLU A 52 7.29 -6.15 27.88
CA GLU A 52 8.40 -6.54 26.98
C GLU A 52 9.79 -6.18 27.53
N LYS A 53 9.84 -5.24 28.50
CA LYS A 53 11.08 -4.80 29.16
C LYS A 53 11.99 -5.95 29.64
N PRO A 54 11.49 -7.07 30.22
CA PRO A 54 12.33 -8.21 30.59
C PRO A 54 13.04 -8.84 29.38
N VAL A 55 12.37 -8.92 28.23
CA VAL A 55 12.92 -9.48 26.98
C VAL A 55 14.02 -8.57 26.44
N PHE A 56 13.77 -7.26 26.36
CA PHE A 56 14.79 -6.30 25.92
C PHE A 56 16.03 -6.32 26.84
N LYS A 57 15.83 -6.44 28.16
CA LYS A 57 16.93 -6.57 29.11
C LYS A 57 17.69 -7.88 28.93
N PHE A 58 16.98 -8.99 28.72
CA PHE A 58 17.59 -10.30 28.46
C PHE A 58 18.44 -10.29 27.19
N LEU A 59 17.96 -9.64 26.13
CA LEU A 59 18.68 -9.50 24.86
C LEU A 59 19.73 -8.38 24.84
N ALA A 60 19.94 -7.68 25.96
CA ALA A 60 20.82 -6.51 26.06
C ALA A 60 20.53 -5.39 25.03
N ILE A 61 19.27 -5.24 24.64
CA ILE A 61 18.83 -4.19 23.71
C ILE A 61 18.59 -2.91 24.50
N ALA A 62 19.43 -1.90 24.27
CA ALA A 62 19.23 -0.57 24.82
C ALA A 62 18.05 0.12 24.11
N THR A 63 16.87 0.08 24.71
CA THR A 63 15.68 0.77 24.18
C THR A 63 14.91 1.49 25.28
N THR A 64 14.32 2.62 24.90
CA THR A 64 13.40 3.36 25.76
C THR A 64 12.02 3.40 25.14
N ARG A 65 11.00 3.55 25.98
CA ARG A 65 9.60 3.64 25.53
C ARG A 65 9.38 4.79 24.53
N SER A 66 10.03 5.93 24.74
CA SER A 66 9.91 7.08 23.83
C SER A 66 10.54 6.81 22.47
N ASN A 67 11.68 6.12 22.40
CA ASN A 67 12.29 5.75 21.12
C ASN A 67 11.37 4.87 20.27
N LEU A 68 10.64 3.94 20.90
CA LEU A 68 9.65 3.13 20.18
C LEU A 68 8.53 3.98 19.58
N PHE A 69 8.00 4.95 20.34
CA PHE A 69 7.00 5.88 19.81
C PHE A 69 7.56 6.83 18.74
N ASP A 70 8.85 7.16 18.76
CA ASP A 70 9.50 7.93 17.70
C ASP A 70 9.56 7.15 16.39
N VAL A 71 9.96 5.87 16.44
CA VAL A 71 9.93 4.99 15.26
C VAL A 71 8.51 4.88 14.73
N GLY A 72 7.53 4.69 15.61
CA GLY A 72 6.12 4.65 15.24
C GLY A 72 5.65 5.91 14.50
N TRP A 73 6.02 7.08 15.03
CA TRP A 73 5.67 8.38 14.45
C TRP A 73 6.27 8.60 13.06
N TYR A 74 7.58 8.45 12.91
CA TYR A 74 8.24 8.76 11.64
C TYR A 74 7.84 7.80 10.52
N ASN A 75 7.58 6.53 10.84
CA ASN A 75 7.06 5.57 9.88
C ASN A 75 5.62 5.92 9.45
N MET A 76 4.75 6.32 10.38
CA MET A 76 3.39 6.76 10.07
C MET A 76 3.40 8.03 9.19
N LEU A 77 4.26 9.00 9.51
CA LEU A 77 4.43 10.21 8.70
C LEU A 77 4.94 9.87 7.30
N ALA A 78 6.01 9.07 7.19
CA ALA A 78 6.54 8.63 5.91
C ALA A 78 5.48 7.87 5.09
N SER A 79 4.75 6.94 5.72
CA SER A 79 3.66 6.20 5.08
C SER A 79 2.63 7.16 4.47
N SER A 80 2.20 8.18 5.22
CA SER A 80 1.23 9.15 4.70
C SER A 80 1.73 9.95 3.50
N ILE A 81 3.01 10.34 3.48
CA ILE A 81 3.62 11.05 2.35
C ILE A 81 3.70 10.12 1.13
N ILE A 82 4.23 8.91 1.31
CA ILE A 82 4.40 7.93 0.23
C ILE A 82 3.05 7.46 -0.34
N THR A 83 1.99 7.44 0.48
CA THR A 83 0.66 7.05 0.02
C THR A 83 0.12 7.96 -1.09
N PHE A 84 0.43 9.27 -1.07
CA PHE A 84 0.04 10.17 -2.16
C PHE A 84 0.66 9.73 -3.50
N PHE A 85 1.96 9.41 -3.50
CA PHE A 85 2.64 8.90 -4.69
C PHE A 85 2.12 7.52 -5.09
N THR A 86 1.80 6.68 -4.11
CA THR A 86 1.21 5.34 -4.35
C THR A 86 -0.11 5.45 -5.10
N VAL A 87 -1.02 6.31 -4.63
CA VAL A 87 -2.32 6.52 -5.27
C VAL A 87 -2.17 7.20 -6.63
N ALA A 88 -1.29 8.21 -6.75
CA ALA A 88 -1.04 8.88 -8.03
C ALA A 88 -0.50 7.92 -9.10
N ALA A 89 0.49 7.10 -8.75
CA ALA A 89 1.01 6.07 -9.65
C ALA A 89 -0.08 5.03 -9.99
N GLY A 90 -0.91 4.64 -9.03
CA GLY A 90 -2.01 3.69 -9.25
C GLY A 90 -3.03 4.20 -10.26
N PHE A 91 -3.44 5.47 -10.15
CA PHE A 91 -4.33 6.08 -11.14
C PHE A 91 -3.69 6.17 -12.53
N TYR A 92 -2.43 6.59 -12.59
CA TYR A 92 -1.70 6.67 -13.86
C TYR A 92 -1.62 5.32 -14.57
N GLU A 93 -1.25 4.26 -13.83
CA GLU A 93 -1.15 2.90 -14.37
C GLU A 93 -2.53 2.37 -14.80
N ILE A 94 -3.56 2.51 -13.95
CA ILE A 94 -4.94 2.12 -14.31
C ILE A 94 -5.45 2.79 -15.58
N MET A 95 -5.10 4.06 -15.84
CA MET A 95 -5.49 4.76 -17.07
C MET A 95 -4.88 4.16 -18.35
N LEU A 96 -3.76 3.45 -18.23
CA LEU A 96 -3.07 2.77 -19.33
C LEU A 96 -3.41 1.27 -19.42
N ALA A 97 -4.13 0.74 -18.43
CA ALA A 97 -4.51 -0.66 -18.39
C ALA A 97 -5.57 -1.01 -19.44
N LYS A 98 -5.43 -2.18 -20.05
CA LYS A 98 -6.41 -2.76 -21.00
C LYS A 98 -6.83 -4.15 -20.51
N PRO A 99 -7.64 -4.23 -19.43
CA PRO A 99 -8.03 -5.50 -18.87
C PRO A 99 -8.97 -6.27 -19.81
N SER A 100 -8.88 -7.60 -19.80
CA SER A 100 -9.82 -8.47 -20.51
C SER A 100 -11.22 -8.39 -19.88
N ALA A 101 -12.24 -8.14 -20.69
CA ALA A 101 -13.62 -7.99 -20.24
C ALA A 101 -14.32 -9.33 -19.95
N GLU A 102 -13.73 -10.46 -20.35
CA GLU A 102 -14.36 -11.77 -20.30
C GLU A 102 -14.02 -12.57 -19.04
N LEU A 103 -12.99 -12.14 -18.29
CA LEU A 103 -12.49 -12.83 -17.12
C LEU A 103 -13.17 -12.36 -15.84
N LYS A 104 -13.31 -13.30 -14.89
CA LYS A 104 -13.73 -13.03 -13.51
C LYS A 104 -12.64 -13.41 -12.55
N SER A 105 -12.53 -12.65 -11.47
CA SER A 105 -11.59 -12.94 -10.40
C SER A 105 -12.04 -14.14 -9.55
N ALA A 106 -11.16 -14.62 -8.67
CA ALA A 106 -11.50 -15.60 -7.65
C ALA A 106 -12.66 -15.16 -6.73
N TRP A 107 -12.94 -13.85 -6.66
CA TRP A 107 -14.08 -13.29 -5.92
C TRP A 107 -15.33 -13.13 -6.77
N GLY A 108 -15.30 -13.59 -8.02
CA GLY A 108 -16.40 -13.50 -8.98
C GLY A 108 -16.59 -12.11 -9.60
N LEU A 109 -15.67 -11.18 -9.35
CA LEU A 109 -15.73 -9.80 -9.88
C LEU A 109 -15.15 -9.73 -11.29
N GLY A 110 -15.72 -8.89 -12.15
CA GLY A 110 -15.10 -8.56 -13.43
C GLY A 110 -13.86 -7.68 -13.24
N ALA A 111 -13.03 -7.57 -14.28
CA ALA A 111 -11.82 -6.75 -14.23
C ALA A 111 -12.13 -5.26 -14.00
N MET A 112 -13.16 -4.73 -14.66
CA MET A 112 -13.60 -3.34 -14.48
C MET A 112 -14.14 -3.06 -13.07
N ASP A 113 -14.92 -3.98 -12.51
CA ASP A 113 -15.44 -3.86 -11.15
C ASP A 113 -14.28 -3.86 -10.14
N THR A 114 -13.32 -4.78 -10.32
CA THR A 114 -12.14 -4.89 -9.46
C THR A 114 -11.29 -3.62 -9.53
N MET A 115 -11.09 -3.08 -10.73
CA MET A 115 -10.34 -1.85 -10.97
C MET A 115 -11.02 -0.63 -10.34
N MET A 116 -12.36 -0.55 -10.41
CA MET A 116 -13.13 0.51 -9.77
C MET A 116 -13.06 0.43 -8.24
N TRP A 117 -13.30 -0.75 -7.66
CA TRP A 117 -13.21 -0.96 -6.21
C TRP A 117 -11.81 -0.72 -5.67
N HIS A 118 -10.78 -1.14 -6.43
CA HIS A 118 -9.40 -0.84 -6.10
C HIS A 118 -9.14 0.68 -6.20
N GLY A 119 -9.47 1.34 -7.31
CA GLY A 119 -9.27 2.79 -7.46
C GLY A 119 -9.91 3.63 -6.34
N VAL A 120 -11.20 3.39 -6.05
CA VAL A 120 -11.92 4.10 -4.95
C VAL A 120 -11.35 3.71 -3.58
N GLY A 121 -11.05 2.43 -3.37
CA GLY A 121 -10.45 1.93 -2.14
C GLY A 121 -9.08 2.57 -1.84
N GLY A 122 -8.28 2.84 -2.87
CA GLY A 122 -6.99 3.50 -2.73
C GLY A 122 -7.12 4.94 -2.21
N VAL A 123 -8.09 5.71 -2.73
CA VAL A 123 -8.38 7.07 -2.24
C VAL A 123 -8.90 7.05 -0.80
N LEU A 124 -9.76 6.09 -0.48
CA LEU A 124 -10.27 5.91 0.88
C LEU A 124 -9.13 5.59 1.87
N LEU A 125 -8.23 4.67 1.50
CA LEU A 125 -7.07 4.34 2.33
C LEU A 125 -6.11 5.52 2.48
N LEU A 126 -5.89 6.32 1.44
CA LEU A 126 -5.14 7.58 1.56
C LEU A 126 -5.74 8.49 2.62
N ALA A 127 -7.05 8.71 2.57
CA ALA A 127 -7.74 9.55 3.56
C ALA A 127 -7.60 8.96 4.98
N MET A 128 -7.72 7.64 5.14
CA MET A 128 -7.56 6.96 6.43
C MET A 128 -6.13 7.07 6.96
N ILE A 129 -5.10 6.84 6.14
CA ILE A 129 -3.69 6.93 6.55
C ILE A 129 -3.36 8.36 6.95
N VAL A 130 -3.74 9.36 6.16
CA VAL A 130 -3.54 10.78 6.50
C VAL A 130 -4.28 11.14 7.78
N GLY A 131 -5.53 10.72 7.93
CA GLY A 131 -6.32 10.94 9.15
C GLY A 131 -5.67 10.31 10.39
N MET A 132 -5.12 9.11 10.26
CA MET A 132 -4.36 8.43 11.31
C MET A 132 -3.07 9.18 11.66
N THR A 133 -2.32 9.66 10.67
CA THR A 133 -1.12 10.48 10.90
C THR A 133 -1.46 11.78 11.63
N VAL A 134 -2.54 12.46 11.23
CA VAL A 134 -3.01 13.67 11.92
C VAL A 134 -3.41 13.36 13.35
N TRP A 135 -4.23 12.33 13.59
CA TRP A 135 -4.61 11.90 14.93
C TRP A 135 -3.38 11.56 15.78
N ARG A 136 -2.40 10.88 15.19
CA ARG A 136 -1.13 10.60 15.86
C ARG A 136 -0.34 11.87 16.17
N GLY A 137 -0.34 12.85 15.28
CA GLY A 137 0.28 14.15 15.49
C GLY A 137 -0.34 14.90 16.67
N PHE A 138 -1.67 14.91 16.78
CA PHE A 138 -2.37 15.46 17.97
C PHE A 138 -1.99 14.74 19.26
N GLN A 139 -1.89 13.41 19.23
CA GLN A 139 -1.36 12.64 20.36
C GLN A 139 0.06 13.08 20.74
N ARG A 140 0.95 13.18 19.76
CA ARG A 140 2.36 13.49 20.00
C ARG A 140 2.59 14.93 20.48
N TYR A 141 1.91 15.91 19.90
CA TYR A 141 2.26 17.33 20.06
C TYR A 141 1.26 18.16 20.86
N VAL A 142 0.02 17.68 21.04
CA VAL A 142 -1.04 18.49 21.65
C VAL A 142 -1.49 17.94 23.00
N TRP A 143 -1.98 16.70 23.06
CA TRP A 143 -2.67 16.22 24.27
C TRP A 143 -1.98 15.08 25.04
N ARG A 144 -0.94 14.45 24.48
CA ARG A 144 -0.20 13.34 25.13
C ARG A 144 1.33 13.51 25.03
N ASN A 145 1.80 14.70 24.71
CA ASN A 145 3.23 15.08 24.70
C ASN A 145 3.92 14.77 26.04
N ASP A 146 3.23 14.98 27.17
CA ASP A 146 3.79 14.81 28.52
C ASP A 146 3.40 13.47 29.18
N LYS A 147 2.85 12.52 28.41
CA LYS A 147 2.43 11.22 28.93
C LYS A 147 3.46 10.15 28.61
N ILE A 148 3.77 9.30 29.60
CA ILE A 148 4.66 8.13 29.42
C ILE A 148 4.13 7.23 28.28
N GLN A 149 2.82 7.01 28.24
CA GLN A 149 2.17 6.35 27.11
C GLN A 149 1.71 7.43 26.12
N GLN A 150 2.41 7.63 25.01
CA GLN A 150 2.10 8.69 24.05
C GLN A 150 0.91 8.34 23.14
N VAL A 151 0.56 7.05 23.02
CA VAL A 151 -0.47 6.53 22.10
C VAL A 151 -1.67 5.92 22.81
N GLN A 152 -2.88 6.13 22.31
CA GLN A 152 -4.16 5.62 22.84
C GLN A 152 -4.51 4.25 22.24
N TRP A 153 -5.22 3.44 23.03
CA TRP A 153 -5.73 2.14 22.59
C TRP A 153 -6.76 2.25 21.46
N SER A 154 -7.59 3.28 21.45
CA SER A 154 -8.55 3.52 20.38
C SER A 154 -7.88 3.76 19.03
N TYR A 155 -6.79 4.53 19.02
CA TYR A 155 -5.96 4.73 17.83
C TYR A 155 -5.38 3.39 17.33
N LEU A 156 -4.88 2.55 18.23
CA LEU A 156 -4.36 1.23 17.85
C LEU A 156 -5.46 0.30 17.32
N ALA A 157 -6.64 0.30 17.94
CA ALA A 157 -7.77 -0.51 17.47
C ALA A 157 -8.21 -0.09 16.05
N VAL A 158 -8.31 1.20 15.78
CA VAL A 158 -8.62 1.72 14.45
C VAL A 158 -7.51 1.35 13.45
N ALA A 159 -6.24 1.41 13.86
CA ALA A 159 -5.12 0.99 13.02
C ALA A 159 -5.21 -0.48 12.60
N LEU A 160 -5.60 -1.37 13.51
CA LEU A 160 -5.81 -2.79 13.22
C LEU A 160 -6.95 -3.01 12.21
N VAL A 161 -8.05 -2.26 12.35
CA VAL A 161 -9.14 -2.28 11.37
C VAL A 161 -8.66 -1.81 10.00
N ILE A 162 -7.88 -0.73 9.95
CA ILE A 162 -7.32 -0.22 8.70
C ILE A 162 -6.37 -1.26 8.07
N MET A 163 -5.55 -1.97 8.85
CA MET A 163 -4.70 -3.04 8.33
C MET A 163 -5.52 -4.18 7.70
N PHE A 164 -6.68 -4.52 8.28
CA PHE A 164 -7.60 -5.47 7.65
C PHE A 164 -8.18 -4.94 6.34
N ILE A 165 -8.57 -3.66 6.28
CA ILE A 165 -9.02 -3.01 5.03
C ILE A 165 -7.90 -3.01 3.99
N MET A 166 -6.66 -2.72 4.37
CA MET A 166 -5.48 -2.78 3.50
C MET A 166 -5.26 -4.19 2.93
N TYR A 167 -5.45 -5.24 3.74
CA TYR A 167 -5.37 -6.63 3.27
C TYR A 167 -6.40 -6.94 2.19
N VAL A 168 -7.67 -6.59 2.43
CA VAL A 168 -8.76 -6.77 1.45
C VAL A 168 -8.47 -5.98 0.18
N HIS A 169 -8.10 -4.71 0.32
CA HIS A 169 -7.81 -3.82 -0.79
C HIS A 169 -6.56 -4.26 -1.60
N GLY A 170 -5.52 -4.72 -0.92
CA GLY A 170 -4.31 -5.28 -1.52
C GLY A 170 -4.60 -6.55 -2.31
N THR A 171 -5.58 -7.35 -1.87
CA THR A 171 -6.01 -8.55 -2.62
C THR A 171 -6.70 -8.18 -3.93
N LEU A 172 -7.51 -7.11 -3.96
CA LEU A 172 -8.04 -6.58 -5.23
C LEU A 172 -6.92 -6.16 -6.18
N GLY A 173 -5.86 -5.51 -5.67
CA GLY A 173 -4.68 -5.14 -6.46
C GLY A 173 -3.93 -6.36 -7.00
N ALA A 174 -3.79 -7.40 -6.18
CA ALA A 174 -3.18 -8.66 -6.59
C ALA A 174 -3.99 -9.36 -7.69
N GLN A 175 -5.33 -9.34 -7.62
CA GLN A 175 -6.21 -9.87 -8.67
C GLN A 175 -6.03 -9.12 -10.00
N LEU A 176 -5.88 -7.79 -9.96
CA LEU A 176 -5.58 -6.98 -11.16
C LEU A 176 -4.31 -7.44 -11.87
N ALA A 177 -3.24 -7.67 -11.12
CA ALA A 177 -1.99 -8.15 -11.69
C ALA A 177 -2.07 -9.62 -12.14
N ALA A 178 -2.47 -10.53 -11.24
CA ALA A 178 -2.35 -11.96 -11.43
C ALA A 178 -3.45 -12.58 -12.28
N GLU A 179 -4.69 -12.08 -12.14
CA GLU A 179 -5.87 -12.69 -12.76
C GLU A 179 -6.31 -11.91 -14.01
N PHE A 180 -5.98 -10.62 -14.08
CA PHE A 180 -6.32 -9.76 -15.22
C PHE A 180 -5.10 -9.27 -16.02
N GLY A 181 -3.88 -9.66 -15.63
CA GLY A 181 -2.65 -9.36 -16.36
C GLY A 181 -2.29 -7.86 -16.40
N VAL A 182 -2.89 -7.03 -15.53
CA VAL A 182 -2.70 -5.58 -15.56
C VAL A 182 -1.26 -5.25 -15.22
N HIS A 183 -0.52 -4.77 -16.24
CA HIS A 183 0.90 -4.45 -16.20
C HIS A 183 1.83 -5.58 -15.78
N ASN A 184 1.33 -6.82 -15.79
CA ASN A 184 2.16 -8.01 -15.65
C ASN A 184 2.23 -8.73 -17.00
N THR A 185 3.29 -8.43 -17.76
CA THR A 185 3.51 -9.00 -19.10
C THR A 185 3.53 -10.52 -19.07
N ALA A 186 4.12 -11.15 -18.05
CA ALA A 186 4.20 -12.59 -17.97
C ALA A 186 2.81 -13.22 -17.80
N ASP A 187 1.99 -12.66 -16.90
CA ASP A 187 0.62 -13.16 -16.68
C ASP A 187 -0.26 -12.88 -17.91
N GLY A 188 -0.09 -11.74 -18.57
CA GLY A 188 -0.75 -11.43 -19.84
C GLY A 188 -0.42 -12.45 -20.95
N LEU A 189 0.85 -12.83 -21.08
CA LEU A 189 1.27 -13.85 -22.05
C LEU A 189 0.72 -15.24 -21.72
N LEU A 190 0.71 -15.62 -20.44
CA LEU A 190 0.09 -16.87 -20.00
C LEU A 190 -1.42 -16.92 -20.31
N GLN A 191 -2.12 -15.79 -20.20
CA GLN A 191 -3.53 -15.69 -20.58
C GLN A 191 -3.77 -15.85 -22.08
N LEU A 192 -2.83 -15.38 -22.91
CA LEU A 192 -2.86 -15.59 -24.35
C LEU A 192 -2.47 -17.03 -24.76
N GLY A 193 -2.16 -17.89 -23.79
CA GLY A 193 -1.66 -19.25 -24.03
C GLY A 193 -0.22 -19.29 -24.54
N GLU A 194 0.50 -18.17 -24.44
CA GLU A 194 1.89 -18.04 -24.86
C GLU A 194 2.85 -18.45 -23.75
N ASN A 195 4.08 -18.84 -24.12
CA ASN A 195 5.13 -19.16 -23.17
C ASN A 195 6.01 -17.91 -22.94
N PRO A 196 5.95 -17.26 -21.76
CA PRO A 196 6.73 -16.06 -21.48
C PRO A 196 8.23 -16.26 -21.67
N ASN A 197 8.75 -17.46 -21.38
CA ASN A 197 10.18 -17.80 -21.53
C ASN A 197 10.62 -17.96 -22.99
N ALA A 198 9.68 -18.07 -23.92
CA ALA A 198 9.95 -18.08 -25.36
C ALA A 198 9.85 -16.67 -25.97
N VAL A 199 8.93 -15.84 -25.46
CA VAL A 199 8.58 -14.52 -26.03
C VAL A 199 9.41 -13.39 -25.43
N LEU A 200 9.77 -13.44 -24.14
CA LEU A 200 10.46 -12.36 -23.42
C LEU A 200 11.99 -12.53 -23.34
N LYS A 201 12.59 -13.29 -24.24
CA LYS A 201 14.05 -13.51 -24.28
C LYS A 201 14.85 -12.29 -24.68
#